data_AF-A0A7W8C0P3-F1
#
_entry.id   AF-A0A7W8C0P3-F1
#
_cell.length_a   1.000
_cell.length_b   1.000
_cell.length_c   1.000
_cell.angle_alpha   90.00
_cell.angle_beta   90.00
_cell.angle_gamma   90.00
#
_symmetry.space_group_name_H-M   'P 1'
#
loop_
_entity.id
_entity.type
_entity.pdbx_description
1 polymer ?
#
loop_
_entity_poly.entity_id
_entity_poly.type
_entity_poly.pdbx_seq_one_letter_code
_entity_poly.pdbx_strand_id
1 'polypeptide(L)' 'MKFNIEITRKQRKEIERVLSNWTNYLNSVPPTSEEVKVHRWFGASTSIVKKDEFNKKLKMVIDETRMRLKTARIRDN' A
#
# COMPACT_ATOMS: atom_id res chain seq x y z
N MET A 1 18.15 2.61 12.32
CA MET A 1 17.97 1.13 12.33
C MET A 1 18.41 0.61 10.96
N LYS A 2 19.54 -0.11 10.86
CA LYS A 2 19.97 -0.73 9.59
C LYS A 2 19.25 -2.08 9.47
N PHE A 3 18.26 -2.16 8.59
CA PHE A 3 17.60 -3.42 8.28
C PHE A 3 18.53 -4.24 7.38
N ASN A 4 19.23 -5.22 7.94
CA ASN A 4 20.00 -6.21 7.17
C ASN A 4 19.03 -7.20 6.53
N ILE A 5 18.34 -6.75 5.48
CA ILE A 5 17.49 -7.60 4.65
C ILE A 5 18.32 -7.99 3.43
N GLU A 6 18.61 -9.29 3.30
CA GLU A 6 19.17 -9.86 2.08
C GLU A 6 18.05 -10.48 1.26
N ILE A 7 17.96 -10.10 -0.02
CA ILE A 7 17.00 -10.65 -0.97
C ILE A 7 17.68 -11.03 -2.27
N THR A 8 17.17 -12.07 -2.91
CA THR A 8 17.58 -12.44 -4.27
C THR A 8 16.98 -11.47 -5.30
N ARG A 9 17.58 -11.41 -6.49
CA ARG A 9 16.99 -10.67 -7.64
C ARG A 9 15.56 -11.13 -7.96
N LYS A 10 15.27 -12.44 -7.85
CA LYS A 10 13.94 -13.01 -8.11
C LYS A 10 12.92 -12.50 -7.09
N GLN A 11 13.26 -12.54 -5.80
CA GLN A 11 12.40 -12.00 -4.73
C GLN A 11 12.15 -10.51 -4.91
N ARG A 12 13.19 -9.73 -5.25
CA ARG A 12 13.04 -8.30 -5.51
C ARG A 12 12.02 -8.01 -6.62
N LYS A 13 12.12 -8.72 -7.76
CA LYS A 13 11.18 -8.56 -8.88
C LYS A 13 9.73 -8.86 -8.49
N GLU A 14 9.51 -9.94 -7.73
CA GLU A 14 8.16 -10.28 -7.27
C GLU A 14 7.60 -9.25 -6.29
N ILE A 15 8.42 -8.75 -5.35
CA ILE A 15 7.99 -7.70 -4.43
C ILE A 15 7.66 -6.42 -5.21
N GLU A 16 8.48 -6.02 -6.18
CA GLU A 16 8.23 -4.87 -7.06
C GLU A 16 6.92 -5.03 -7.85
N ARG A 17 6.62 -6.24 -8.33
CA ARG A 17 5.35 -6.57 -9.00
C ARG A 17 4.15 -6.40 -8.07
N VAL A 18 4.20 -6.93 -6.85
CA VAL A 18 3.14 -6.78 -5.85
C VAL A 18 2.90 -5.31 -5.52
N LEU A 19 3.99 -4.55 -5.28
CA LEU A 19 3.90 -3.12 -4.99
C LEU A 19 3.30 -2.31 -6.14
N SER A 20 3.61 -2.69 -7.39
CA SER A 20 3.01 -2.07 -8.58
C SER A 20 1.49 -2.33 -8.62
N ASN A 21 1.05 -3.57 -8.41
CA ASN A 21 -0.37 -3.91 -8.38
C ASN A 21 -1.13 -3.14 -7.30
N TRP A 22 -0.57 -3.02 -6.09
CA TRP A 22 -1.20 -2.26 -5.01
C TRP A 22 -1.20 -0.75 -5.26
N THR A 23 -0.18 -0.23 -5.92
CA THR A 23 -0.16 1.18 -6.37
C THR A 23 -1.25 1.43 -7.40
N ASN A 24 -1.40 0.53 -8.37
CA ASN A 24 -2.45 0.62 -9.39
C ASN A 24 -3.85 0.53 -8.77
N TYR A 25 -4.04 -0.35 -7.78
CA TYR A 25 -5.27 -0.38 -6.99
C TYR A 25 -5.55 0.99 -6.37
N LEU A 26 -4.60 1.57 -5.62
CA LEU A 26 -4.80 2.87 -4.97
C LEU A 26 -5.10 4.00 -5.96
N ASN A 27 -4.45 4.01 -7.12
CA ASN A 27 -4.70 5.00 -8.18
C ASN A 27 -6.07 4.81 -8.86
N SER A 28 -6.58 3.58 -8.89
CA SER A 28 -7.91 3.29 -9.43
C SER A 28 -9.04 3.64 -8.46
N VAL A 29 -8.72 3.80 -7.17
CA VAL A 29 -9.71 4.27 -6.19
C VAL A 29 -9.92 5.76 -6.42
N PRO A 30 -11.15 6.21 -6.73
CA PRO A 30 -11.42 7.62 -6.88
C PRO A 30 -11.06 8.34 -5.57
N PRO A 31 -10.44 9.54 -5.63
CA PRO A 31 -10.23 10.34 -4.44
C PRO A 31 -11.60 10.53 -3.78
N THR A 32 -11.66 10.33 -2.47
CA THR A 32 -12.85 10.67 -1.68
C THR A 32 -13.10 12.17 -1.85
N SER A 33 -13.89 12.53 -2.85
CA SER A 33 -14.34 13.91 -3.02
C SER A 33 -15.15 14.27 -1.79
N GLU A 34 -15.08 15.54 -1.39
CA GLU A 34 -15.88 16.09 -0.28
C GLU A 34 -17.38 15.77 -0.48
N GLU A 35 -17.82 15.57 -1.73
CA GLU A 35 -19.19 15.20 -2.14
C GLU A 35 -19.57 13.72 -1.83
N VAL A 36 -18.61 12.81 -1.69
CA VAL A 36 -18.87 11.39 -1.33
C VAL A 36 -19.01 11.20 0.19
N LYS A 37 -18.89 12.27 0.99
CA LYS A 37 -19.32 12.29 2.41
C LYS A 37 -20.85 12.28 2.57
N VAL A 38 -21.63 12.14 1.50
CA VAL A 38 -23.10 12.04 1.57
C VAL A 38 -23.54 10.58 1.53
N HIS A 39 -23.54 9.93 2.71
CA HIS A 39 -24.75 9.30 3.28
C HIS A 39 -24.42 8.71 4.65
N ARG A 40 -24.44 9.60 5.63
CA ARG A 40 -24.84 9.28 7.00
C ARG A 40 -26.31 8.83 6.93
N TRP A 41 -26.56 7.54 6.76
CA TRP A 41 -27.89 6.95 6.97
C TRP A 41 -27.92 6.29 8.34
N PHE A 42 -28.97 6.59 9.10
CA PHE A 42 -29.30 6.01 10.39
C PHE A 42 -29.08 4.49 10.39
N GLY A 43 -28.04 4.00 11.09
CA GLY A 43 -27.94 2.58 11.47
C GLY A 43 -26.69 1.79 11.03
N ALA A 44 -25.90 2.22 10.04
CA ALA A 44 -24.76 1.40 9.53
C ALA A 44 -23.48 2.23 9.26
N SER A 45 -22.84 2.71 10.33
CA SER A 45 -21.70 3.64 10.32
C SER A 45 -20.32 3.00 10.06
N THR A 46 -20.20 1.98 9.19
CA THR A 46 -18.92 1.21 9.12
C THR A 46 -18.25 1.03 7.76
N SER A 47 -18.82 1.40 6.62
CA SER A 47 -18.29 0.91 5.33
C SER A 47 -17.36 1.87 4.57
N ILE A 48 -17.55 3.19 4.70
CA ILE A 48 -16.76 4.18 3.94
C ILE A 48 -15.48 4.59 4.70
N VAL A 49 -15.58 4.87 6.00
CA VAL A 49 -14.43 5.23 6.86
C VAL A 49 -13.37 4.11 6.89
N LYS A 50 -13.80 2.84 6.92
CA LYS A 50 -12.88 1.69 6.88
C LYS A 50 -12.11 1.58 5.57
N LYS A 51 -12.71 1.97 4.44
CA LYS A 51 -12.04 1.96 3.13
C LYS A 51 -10.94 3.01 3.05
N ASP A 52 -11.18 4.20 3.62
CA ASP A 52 -10.17 5.26 3.69
C ASP A 52 -9.01 4.91 4.62
N GLU A 53 -9.31 4.34 5.79
CA GLU A 53 -8.29 3.88 6.73
C GLU A 53 -7.46 2.74 6.12
N PHE A 54 -8.10 1.81 5.42
CA PHE A 54 -7.42 0.75 4.68
C PHE A 54 -6.48 1.33 3.60
N ASN A 55 -6.96 2.24 2.76
CA ASN A 55 -6.15 2.86 1.71
C ASN A 55 -4.94 3.61 2.27
N LYS A 56 -5.13 4.33 3.39
CA LYS A 56 -4.04 5.02 4.10
C LYS A 56 -3.01 4.01 4.62
N LYS A 57 -3.44 2.94 5.28
CA LYS A 57 -2.53 1.89 5.79
C LYS A 57 -1.81 1.17 4.65
N LEU A 58 -2.51 0.85 3.56
CA LEU A 58 -1.91 0.23 2.38
C LEU A 58 -0.83 1.12 1.77
N LYS A 59 -1.09 2.43 1.65
CA LYS A 59 -0.09 3.39 1.20
C LYS A 59 1.15 3.40 2.10
N MET A 60 0.96 3.43 3.42
CA MET A 60 2.07 3.35 4.39
C MET A 60 2.91 2.08 4.21
N VAL A 61 2.26 0.92 4.03
CA VAL A 61 2.94 -0.36 3.82
C VAL A 61 3.73 -0.36 2.50
N ILE A 62 3.17 0.20 1.43
CA ILE A 62 3.87 0.33 0.13
C ILE A 62 5.12 1.18 0.30
N ASP A 63 5.01 2.34 0.94
CA ASP A 63 6.11 3.29 1.12
C ASP A 63 7.21 2.70 2.01
N GLU A 64 6.84 2.06 3.11
CA GLU A 64 7.78 1.38 4.00
C GLU A 64 8.49 0.22 3.29
N THR A 65 7.76 -0.60 2.55
CA THR A 65 8.35 -1.74 1.82
C THR A 65 9.32 -1.26 0.74
N ARG A 66 9.00 -0.16 0.04
CA ARG A 66 9.92 0.48 -0.92
C ARG A 66 11.18 1.01 -0.24
N MET A 67 11.05 1.64 0.93
CA MET A 67 12.19 2.10 1.72
C MET A 67 13.10 0.92 2.11
N ARG A 68 12.51 -0.17 2.60
CA ARG A 68 13.23 -1.40 2.98
C ARG A 68 13.92 -2.04 1.77
N LEU A 69 13.26 -2.10 0.62
CA LEU A 69 13.85 -2.61 -0.64
C LEU A 69 15.04 -1.77 -1.11
N LYS A 70 14.99 -0.44 -0.98
CA LYS A 70 16.12 0.45 -1.34
C LYS A 70 17.36 0.18 -0.50
N THR A 71 17.17 -0.19 0.77
CA THR A 71 18.26 -0.50 1.69
C THR A 71 18.67 -1.97 1.70
N ALA A 72 17.90 -2.84 1.03
CA ALA A 72 18.15 -4.28 1.02
C ALA A 72 19.40 -4.62 0.20
N ARG A 73 20.20 -5.55 0.72
CA ARG A 73 21.36 -6.09 -0.01
C ARG A 73 20.85 -7.14 -0.99
N ILE A 74 21.17 -6.95 -2.27
CA ILE A 74 20.84 -7.93 -3.31
C ILE A 74 21.91 -9.00 -3.31
N ARG A 75 21.49 -10.25 -3.16
CA ARG A 75 22.34 -11.40 -3.42
C ARG A 75 22.11 -11.88 -4.85
N ASP A 76 23.20 -12.03 -5.58
CA ASP A 76 23.21 -12.75 -6.84
C ASP A 76 23.27 -14.24 -6.47
N ASN A 77 22.20 -14.96 -6.80
CA ASN A 77 22.22 -16.43 -6.78
C ASN A 77 23.13 -16.93 -7.89
#